data_AF-A0A0F9IB65-F1
#
_entry.id   AF-A0A0F9IB65-F1
#
_cell.length_a   1.000
_cell.length_b   1.000
_cell.length_c   1.000
_cell.angle_alpha   90.00
_cell.angle_beta   90.00
_cell.angle_gamma   90.00
#
_symmetry.space_group_name_H-M   'P 1'
#
loop_
_entity.id
_entity.type
_entity.pdbx_description
1 polymer ?
#
loop_
_entity_poly.entity_id
_entity_poly.type
_entity_poly.pdbx_seq_one_letter_code
_entity_poly.pdbx_strand_id
1 'polypeptide(L)'
;MSKLSRLRTVNKLDGYYYLHENGDLIYKRYLDAEQVIDFENSPFVKKYWLMDTNNRANAWFIAIEAAAFGARKSRIADLVEKWKLTDEDAQTFVKVTDLKLTKEGDQWMATFDDFVNLQESQAGFGSTCFDALVELSKEGLLTGETNA
;
A
#
# COMPACT_ATOMS: atom_id res chain seq x y z
N MET A 1 40.42 0.60 -21.60
CA MET A 1 39.62 0.97 -20.41
C MET A 1 38.65 2.05 -20.80
N SER A 2 37.34 1.81 -20.70
CA SER A 2 36.36 2.87 -20.44
C SER A 2 35.09 2.20 -19.90
N LYS A 3 34.97 2.23 -18.58
CA LYS A 3 33.82 1.75 -17.81
C LYS A 3 32.80 2.89 -17.82
N LEU A 4 32.15 3.11 -18.96
CA LEU A 4 31.10 4.11 -19.08
C LEU A 4 29.83 3.56 -18.43
N SER A 5 29.53 4.16 -17.27
CA SER A 5 28.20 4.34 -16.69
C SER A 5 27.31 3.10 -16.62
N ARG A 6 27.35 2.44 -15.46
CA ARG A 6 26.15 1.80 -14.89
C ARG A 6 25.08 2.89 -14.76
N LEU A 7 24.28 3.07 -15.82
CA LEU A 7 23.00 3.72 -15.73
C LEU A 7 22.25 3.00 -14.61
N ARG A 8 21.98 3.70 -13.51
CA ARG A 8 20.96 3.29 -12.54
C ARG A 8 19.70 3.02 -13.37
N THR A 9 19.28 1.77 -13.44
CA THR A 9 17.97 1.42 -13.97
C THR A 9 16.96 2.14 -13.10
N VAL A 10 16.46 3.29 -13.55
CA VAL A 10 15.26 3.88 -12.98
C VAL A 10 14.19 2.85 -13.26
N ASN A 11 13.73 2.14 -12.22
CA ASN A 11 12.60 1.23 -12.37
C ASN A 11 11.46 2.04 -13.00
N LYS A 12 11.09 1.66 -14.22
CA LYS A 12 10.02 2.33 -14.94
C LYS A 12 8.72 2.00 -14.21
N LEU A 13 8.08 3.00 -13.60
CA LEU A 13 6.75 2.85 -13.02
C LEU A 13 5.77 2.45 -14.13
N ASP A 14 4.89 1.49 -13.84
CA ASP A 14 3.92 0.96 -14.80
C ASP A 14 2.67 1.85 -14.91
N GLY A 15 2.33 2.51 -13.80
CA GLY A 15 1.17 3.38 -13.70
C GLY A 15 0.97 3.88 -12.29
N TYR A 16 -0.26 4.29 -12.01
CA TYR A 16 -0.67 4.79 -10.71
C TYR A 16 -2.12 4.43 -10.44
N TYR A 17 -2.44 4.29 -9.17
CA TYR A 17 -3.79 4.27 -8.65
C TYR A 17 -4.11 5.62 -8.03
N TYR A 18 -5.35 6.08 -8.19
CA TYR A 18 -5.87 7.18 -7.39
C TYR A 18 -7.26 6.82 -6.86
N LEU A 19 -7.53 7.26 -5.63
CA LEU A 19 -8.81 7.14 -4.95
C LEU A 19 -9.55 8.46 -5.09
N HIS A 20 -10.73 8.40 -5.71
CA HIS A 20 -11.62 9.54 -5.81
C HIS A 20 -12.44 9.68 -4.51
N GLU A 21 -12.89 10.90 -4.19
CA GLU A 21 -13.77 11.20 -3.04
C GLU A 21 -15.07 10.37 -2.97
N ASN A 22 -15.47 9.75 -4.08
CA ASN A 22 -16.68 8.92 -4.15
C ASN A 22 -16.40 7.43 -3.88
N GLY A 23 -15.15 7.08 -3.50
CA GLY A 23 -14.69 5.72 -3.25
C GLY A 23 -14.20 4.97 -4.49
N ASP A 24 -14.18 5.58 -5.67
CA ASP A 24 -13.68 4.93 -6.89
C ASP A 24 -12.15 4.86 -6.88
N LEU A 25 -11.62 3.64 -6.92
CA LEU A 25 -10.18 3.38 -7.01
C LEU A 25 -9.81 3.04 -8.46
N ILE A 26 -9.16 3.98 -9.13
CA ILE A 26 -8.95 3.97 -10.58
C ILE A 26 -7.46 3.80 -10.89
N TYR A 27 -7.16 2.85 -11.79
CA TYR A 27 -5.82 2.66 -12.33
C TYR A 27 -5.64 3.42 -13.65
N LYS A 28 -4.49 4.06 -13.82
CA LYS A 28 -4.04 4.60 -15.10
C LYS A 28 -2.60 4.18 -15.35
N ARG A 29 -2.33 3.75 -16.58
CA ARG A 29 -0.98 3.41 -17.03
C ARG A 29 -0.18 4.70 -17.28
N TYR A 30 1.12 4.69 -16.98
CA TYR A 30 2.02 5.71 -17.52
C TYR A 30 2.17 5.49 -19.02
N LEU A 31 1.84 6.52 -19.81
CA LEU A 31 1.95 6.46 -21.27
C LEU A 31 3.31 6.96 -21.75
N ASP A 32 3.88 7.93 -21.05
CA ASP A 32 5.21 8.48 -21.29
C ASP A 32 5.93 8.78 -19.96
N ALA A 33 7.22 9.10 -20.03
CA ALA A 33 8.04 9.43 -18.87
C ALA A 33 7.88 10.89 -18.42
N GLU A 34 7.19 11.72 -19.19
CA GLU A 34 7.02 13.17 -18.96
C GLU A 34 5.61 13.51 -18.44
N GLN A 35 4.78 12.50 -18.21
CA GLN A 35 3.40 12.65 -17.78
C GLN A 35 3.36 13.25 -16.38
N VAL A 36 3.18 14.57 -16.35
CA VAL A 36 2.93 15.31 -15.12
C VAL A 36 1.53 14.95 -14.62
N ILE A 37 1.46 14.47 -13.38
CA ILE A 37 0.19 14.20 -12.72
C ILE A 37 0.12 15.10 -11.50
N ASP A 38 -0.81 16.04 -11.52
CA ASP A 38 -1.06 16.96 -10.42
C ASP A 38 -2.29 16.49 -9.63
N PHE A 39 -2.04 15.62 -8.65
CA PHE A 39 -3.06 15.13 -7.74
C PHE A 39 -3.27 16.03 -6.53
N GLU A 40 -2.23 16.76 -6.12
CA GLU A 40 -2.26 17.62 -4.93
C GLU A 40 -3.24 18.78 -5.10
N ASN A 41 -3.44 19.27 -6.33
CA ASN A 41 -4.38 20.35 -6.63
C ASN A 41 -5.78 19.86 -7.05
N SER A 42 -6.03 18.54 -7.05
CA SER A 42 -7.34 18.01 -7.46
C SER A 42 -8.27 17.86 -6.26
N PRO A 43 -9.40 18.60 -6.19
CA PRO A 43 -10.35 18.49 -5.08
C PRO A 43 -11.13 17.16 -5.06
N PHE A 44 -10.91 16.32 -6.07
CA PHE A 44 -11.62 15.05 -6.24
C PHE A 44 -10.77 13.84 -5.89
N VAL A 45 -9.46 14.02 -5.66
CA VAL A 45 -8.53 12.94 -5.38
C VAL A 45 -8.20 12.94 -3.90
N LYS A 46 -8.60 11.87 -3.23
CA LYS A 46 -8.38 11.65 -1.80
C LYS A 46 -6.96 11.20 -1.51
N LYS A 47 -6.43 10.31 -2.36
CA LYS A 47 -5.08 9.74 -2.24
C LYS A 47 -4.65 9.10 -3.57
N TYR A 48 -3.35 8.98 -3.79
CA TYR A 48 -2.80 8.27 -4.94
C TYR A 48 -1.59 7.41 -4.54
N TRP A 49 -1.29 6.44 -5.38
CA TRP A 49 -0.17 5.51 -5.21
C TRP A 49 0.48 5.25 -6.55
N LEU A 50 1.80 5.22 -6.57
CA LEU A 50 2.56 4.76 -7.72
C LEU A 50 2.57 3.23 -7.76
N MET A 51 2.55 2.66 -8.96
CA MET A 51 2.58 1.22 -9.19
C MET A 51 3.87 0.84 -9.94
N ASP A 52 4.73 0.09 -9.27
CA ASP A 52 5.79 -0.72 -9.87
C ASP A 52 5.38 -2.19 -9.78
N THR A 53 5.10 -2.84 -10.93
CA THR A 53 4.70 -4.25 -10.96
C THR A 53 5.83 -5.20 -10.60
N ASN A 54 7.07 -4.74 -10.56
CA ASN A 54 8.21 -5.51 -10.05
C ASN A 54 8.32 -5.42 -8.52
N ASN A 55 7.60 -4.48 -7.88
CA ASN A 55 7.56 -4.36 -6.43
C ASN A 55 6.26 -4.96 -5.87
N ARG A 56 6.35 -6.20 -5.37
CA ARG A 56 5.21 -6.91 -4.79
C ARG A 56 4.53 -6.14 -3.65
N ALA A 57 5.28 -5.39 -2.85
CA ALA A 57 4.75 -4.64 -1.72
C ALA A 57 3.78 -3.52 -2.14
N ASN A 58 3.91 -2.97 -3.36
CA ASN A 58 2.98 -1.96 -3.87
C ASN A 58 1.53 -2.47 -3.92
N ALA A 59 1.32 -3.74 -4.30
CA ALA A 59 -0.02 -4.32 -4.35
C ALA A 59 -0.69 -4.29 -2.97
N TRP A 60 0.06 -4.60 -1.90
CA TRP A 60 -0.42 -4.54 -0.52
C TRP A 60 -0.70 -3.11 -0.09
N PHE A 61 0.26 -2.20 -0.21
CA PHE A 61 0.08 -0.79 0.18
C PHE A 61 -1.13 -0.16 -0.49
N ILE A 62 -1.30 -0.36 -1.81
CA ILE A 62 -2.46 0.14 -2.55
C ILE A 62 -3.76 -0.45 -1.99
N ALA A 63 -3.85 -1.77 -1.81
CA ALA A 63 -5.09 -2.41 -1.42
C ALA A 63 -5.49 -2.05 0.03
N ILE A 64 -4.55 -2.10 0.98
CA ILE A 64 -4.84 -1.85 2.40
C ILE A 64 -5.13 -0.37 2.66
N GLU A 65 -4.35 0.55 2.10
CA GLU A 65 -4.61 1.97 2.28
C GLU A 65 -5.85 2.40 1.50
N ALA A 66 -6.07 1.95 0.26
CA ALA A 66 -7.30 2.32 -0.43
C ALA A 66 -8.54 1.83 0.32
N ALA A 67 -8.51 0.61 0.88
CA ALA A 67 -9.60 0.09 1.71
C ALA A 67 -9.81 0.95 2.97
N ALA A 68 -8.73 1.27 3.69
CA ALA A 68 -8.78 2.10 4.90
C ALA A 68 -9.32 3.52 4.63
N PHE A 69 -8.98 4.08 3.47
CA PHE A 69 -9.42 5.41 3.05
C PHE A 69 -10.80 5.41 2.36
N GLY A 70 -11.52 4.27 2.35
CA GLY A 70 -12.92 4.22 1.94
C GLY A 70 -13.17 3.88 0.47
N ALA A 71 -12.22 3.22 -0.20
CA ALA A 71 -12.48 2.63 -1.51
C ALA A 71 -13.65 1.63 -1.44
N ARG A 72 -14.40 1.52 -2.55
CA ARG A 72 -15.53 0.58 -2.63
C ARG A 72 -15.07 -0.86 -2.34
N LYS A 73 -15.78 -1.53 -1.44
CA LYS A 73 -15.48 -2.91 -1.02
C LYS A 73 -15.38 -3.89 -2.19
N SER A 74 -16.27 -3.79 -3.19
CA SER A 74 -16.22 -4.65 -4.38
C SER A 74 -14.91 -4.46 -5.15
N ARG A 75 -14.44 -3.22 -5.30
CA ARG A 75 -13.20 -2.91 -6.00
C ARG A 75 -11.98 -3.45 -5.25
N ILE A 76 -11.98 -3.36 -3.93
CA ILE A 76 -10.92 -3.95 -3.09
C ILE A 76 -10.92 -5.46 -3.20
N ALA A 77 -12.09 -6.10 -3.14
CA ALA A 77 -12.22 -7.55 -3.31
C ALA A 77 -11.64 -8.02 -4.66
N ASP A 78 -11.96 -7.33 -5.76
CA ASP A 78 -11.39 -7.62 -7.09
C ASP A 78 -9.85 -7.57 -7.09
N LEU A 79 -9.25 -6.60 -6.38
CA LEU A 79 -7.79 -6.45 -6.30
C LEU A 79 -7.16 -7.52 -5.42
N VAL A 80 -7.74 -7.79 -4.25
CA VAL A 80 -7.30 -8.85 -3.34
C VAL A 80 -7.27 -10.21 -4.05
N GLU A 81 -8.33 -10.53 -4.80
CA GLU A 81 -8.41 -11.76 -5.60
C GLU A 81 -7.40 -11.74 -6.75
N LYS A 82 -7.40 -10.69 -7.59
CA LYS A 82 -6.53 -10.57 -8.76
C LYS A 82 -5.05 -10.67 -8.39
N TRP A 83 -4.68 -10.06 -7.28
CA TRP A 83 -3.30 -10.02 -6.81
C TRP A 83 -2.98 -11.14 -5.84
N LYS A 84 -3.93 -12.00 -5.46
CA LYS A 84 -3.73 -13.10 -4.51
C LYS A 84 -3.12 -12.61 -3.20
N LEU A 85 -3.72 -11.57 -2.60
CA LEU A 85 -3.29 -11.02 -1.31
C LEU A 85 -3.80 -11.93 -0.17
N THR A 86 -3.24 -13.14 -0.05
CA THR A 86 -3.63 -14.12 0.97
C THR A 86 -2.91 -13.87 2.30
N ASP A 87 -3.35 -14.54 3.37
CA ASP A 87 -2.66 -14.47 4.67
C ASP A 87 -1.20 -14.95 4.56
N GLU A 88 -0.91 -15.98 3.76
CA GLU A 88 0.46 -16.46 3.54
C GLU A 88 1.33 -15.43 2.81
N ASP A 89 0.75 -14.73 1.84
CA ASP A 89 1.45 -13.65 1.14
C ASP A 89 1.65 -12.43 2.05
N ALA A 90 0.69 -12.14 2.94
CA ALA A 90 0.81 -11.08 3.94
C ALA A 90 2.03 -11.30 4.86
N GLN A 91 2.26 -12.56 5.28
CA GLN A 91 3.45 -12.93 6.06
C GLN A 91 4.76 -12.69 5.31
N THR A 92 4.76 -12.69 3.98
CA THR A 92 5.92 -12.35 3.16
C THR A 92 6.06 -10.85 2.99
N PHE A 93 4.95 -10.15 2.78
CA PHE A 93 4.90 -8.70 2.71
C PHE A 93 5.48 -8.04 3.97
N VAL A 94 5.05 -8.46 5.16
CA VAL A 94 5.52 -7.82 6.40
C VAL A 94 7.02 -7.99 6.65
N LYS A 95 7.67 -9.00 6.07
CA LYS A 95 9.13 -9.23 6.21
C LYS A 95 9.98 -8.18 5.48
N VAL A 96 9.39 -7.43 4.55
CA VAL A 96 10.08 -6.40 3.75
C VAL A 96 9.56 -5.00 4.06
N THR A 97 8.88 -4.84 5.19
CA THR A 97 8.30 -3.58 5.68
C THR A 97 8.55 -3.45 7.19
N ASP A 98 8.27 -2.28 7.74
CA ASP A 98 8.32 -2.03 9.18
C ASP A 98 6.99 -2.39 9.89
N LEU A 99 6.31 -3.42 9.38
CA LEU A 99 5.04 -3.93 9.91
C LEU A 99 5.25 -5.32 10.51
N LYS A 100 4.40 -5.67 11.47
CA LYS A 100 4.37 -6.98 12.11
C LYS A 100 2.95 -7.53 12.10
N LEU A 101 2.84 -8.84 11.89
CA LEU A 101 1.61 -9.59 12.03
C LEU A 101 1.79 -10.67 13.09
N THR A 102 0.87 -10.72 14.03
CA THR A 102 0.81 -11.73 15.08
C THR A 102 -0.60 -12.30 15.17
N LYS A 103 -0.71 -13.56 15.56
CA LYS A 103 -2.00 -14.23 15.72
C LYS A 103 -2.23 -14.55 17.19
N GLU A 104 -3.33 -14.07 17.74
CA GLU A 104 -3.75 -14.33 19.11
C GLU A 104 -5.12 -15.02 19.08
N GLY A 105 -5.12 -16.33 19.34
CA GLY A 105 -6.33 -17.16 19.18
C GLY A 105 -6.82 -17.16 17.73
N ASP A 106 -8.05 -16.71 17.52
CA ASP A 106 -8.70 -16.65 16.20
C ASP A 106 -8.58 -15.27 15.51
N GLN A 107 -7.82 -14.34 16.09
CA GLN A 107 -7.70 -12.97 15.59
C GLN A 107 -6.27 -12.63 15.19
N TRP A 108 -6.12 -11.89 14.09
CA TRP A 108 -4.86 -11.30 13.67
C TRP A 108 -4.72 -9.89 14.25
N MET A 109 -3.49 -9.56 14.66
CA MET A 109 -3.08 -8.22 15.08
C MET A 109 -1.94 -7.75 14.16
N ALA A 110 -2.10 -6.55 13.60
CA ALA A 110 -1.10 -5.83 12.83
C ALA A 110 -0.58 -4.65 13.64
N THR A 111 0.74 -4.46 13.66
CA THR A 111 1.40 -3.32 14.33
C THR A 111 2.56 -2.81 13.49
N PHE A 112 3.09 -1.64 13.84
CA PHE A 112 4.42 -1.21 13.41
C PHE A 112 5.53 -2.00 14.15
N ASP A 113 6.76 -1.92 13.66
CA ASP A 113 7.90 -2.61 14.22
C ASP A 113 8.34 -2.04 15.58
N ASP A 114 8.07 -0.76 15.82
CA ASP A 114 8.32 0.01 17.04
C ASP A 114 7.21 -0.09 18.10
N PHE A 115 6.21 -0.95 17.88
CA PHE A 115 5.08 -1.16 18.79
C PHE A 115 5.54 -1.43 20.23
N VAL A 116 5.04 -0.62 21.18
CA VAL A 116 5.31 -0.73 22.61
C VAL A 116 4.17 -1.46 23.32
N ASN A 117 2.96 -0.90 23.24
CA ASN A 117 1.74 -1.45 23.83
C ASN A 117 0.49 -0.76 23.25
N LEU A 118 -0.71 -1.31 23.52
CA LEU A 118 -1.97 -0.80 22.96
C LEU A 118 -2.42 0.59 23.46
N GLN A 119 -1.82 1.11 24.52
CA GLN A 119 -2.13 2.46 25.04
C GLN A 119 -1.26 3.53 24.38
N GLU A 120 -0.08 3.14 23.91
CA GLU A 120 0.95 4.04 23.36
C GLU A 120 1.11 3.92 21.83
N SER A 121 0.75 2.76 21.28
CA SER A 121 1.02 2.43 19.88
C SER A 121 -0.26 2.04 19.15
N GLN A 122 -0.29 2.38 17.86
CA GLN A 122 -1.38 1.98 16.98
C GLN A 122 -1.30 0.47 16.70
N ALA A 123 -2.47 -0.17 16.70
CA ALA A 123 -2.63 -1.56 16.32
C ALA A 123 -3.91 -1.72 15.48
N GLY A 124 -3.87 -2.64 14.53
CA GLY A 124 -5.02 -3.07 13.77
C GLY A 124 -5.38 -4.50 14.11
N PHE A 125 -6.67 -4.81 14.13
CA PHE A 125 -7.15 -6.16 14.44
C PHE A 125 -8.14 -6.64 13.39
N GLY A 126 -8.10 -7.94 13.07
CA GLY A 126 -8.96 -8.50 12.03
C GLY A 126 -9.06 -10.02 12.01
N SER A 127 -10.06 -10.53 11.29
CA SER A 127 -10.25 -11.96 11.04
C SER A 127 -9.23 -12.53 10.05
N THR A 128 -8.67 -11.67 9.20
CA THR A 128 -7.62 -11.99 8.24
C THR A 128 -6.44 -11.05 8.44
N CYS A 129 -5.26 -11.39 7.88
CA CYS A 129 -4.12 -10.48 7.88
C CYS A 129 -4.46 -9.17 7.14
N PHE A 130 -5.24 -9.27 6.06
CA PHE A 130 -5.69 -8.10 5.30
C PHE A 130 -6.54 -7.17 6.16
N ASP A 131 -7.54 -7.69 6.87
CA ASP A 131 -8.41 -6.89 7.74
C ASP A 131 -7.62 -6.18 8.84
N ALA A 132 -6.67 -6.89 9.48
CA ALA A 132 -5.82 -6.32 10.52
C ALA A 132 -4.93 -5.19 9.97
N LEU A 133 -4.33 -5.38 8.79
CA LEU A 133 -3.53 -4.35 8.12
C LEU A 133 -4.37 -3.14 7.70
N VAL A 134 -5.60 -3.34 7.21
CA VAL A 134 -6.53 -2.25 6.87
C VAL A 134 -6.86 -1.43 8.11
N GLU A 135 -7.14 -2.08 9.24
CA GLU A 135 -7.43 -1.40 10.50
C GLU A 135 -6.25 -0.56 10.97
N LEU A 136 -5.02 -1.10 10.90
CA LEU A 136 -3.78 -0.36 11.18
C LEU A 136 -3.57 0.80 10.20
N SER A 137 -4.08 0.73 8.98
CA SER A 137 -3.84 1.73 7.93
C SER A 137 -4.78 2.94 7.98
N LYS A 138 -5.74 2.99 8.92
CA LYS A 138 -6.76 4.05 8.96
C LYS A 138 -6.20 5.46 9.13
N GLU A 139 -5.09 5.59 9.84
CA GLU A 139 -4.35 6.85 10.00
C GLU A 139 -3.23 7.03 8.94
N GLY A 140 -3.15 6.10 7.98
CA GLY A 140 -2.06 6.01 7.01
C GLY A 140 -0.89 5.17 7.52
N LEU A 141 -0.24 4.43 6.60
CA LEU A 141 0.95 3.64 6.94
C LEU A 141 2.26 4.40 6.71
N LEU A 142 2.19 5.53 6.01
CA LEU A 142 3.33 6.40 5.71
C LEU A 142 3.31 7.59 6.66
N THR A 143 3.51 7.36 7.95
CA THR A 143 3.75 8.41 8.94
C THR A 143 5.25 8.55 9.17
N GLY A 144 5.95 9.05 8.16
CA GLY A 144 7.38 9.25 8.23
C GLY A 144 7.87 9.74 6.88
N GLU A 145 8.36 10.97 6.87
CA GLU A 145 9.04 11.60 5.75
C GLU A 145 9.87 10.57 4.96
N THR A 146 9.45 10.26 3.73
CA THR A 146 10.42 9.88 2.70
C THR A 146 11.28 11.12 2.49
N ASN A 147 12.31 11.27 3.33
CA ASN A 147 13.45 12.14 3.07
C ASN A 147 14.14 11.57 1.83
N ALA A 148 13.67 12.04 0.67
CA ALA A 148 14.37 11.98 -0.60
C ALA A 148 15.42 13.10 -0.65
#